data_AF-A0A442XYP4-F1
#
_entry.id   AF-A0A442XYP4-F1
#
_cell.length_a   1.000
_cell.length_b   1.000
_cell.length_c   1.000
_cell.angle_alpha   90.00
_cell.angle_beta   90.00
_cell.angle_gamma   90.00
#
_symmetry.space_group_name_H-M   'P 1'
#
loop_
_entity.id
_entity.type
_entity.pdbx_description
1 polymer ?
#
loop_
_entity_poly.entity_id
_entity_poly.type
_entity_poly.pdbx_seq_one_letter_code
_entity_poly.pdbx_strand_id
1 'polypeptide(L)'
;MNGWALKGQIWQGQWHRSDGFMYGGQAPSWSNITFRRIVREHLSRASTIGFIDWHTGIGQFGEIVHLILDVPGSEEHRAASGWWALATKGDSAFKTGVKPKYRGLLCQAIRQERPDARIAGAVIEFGTADDYQLFRGDLIDRWLRFEGRDHPDAKELRAAHVDICCPRDISWRRLVEARGPVLMDQLLAGW
;
A
#
# COMPACT_ATOMS: atom_id res chain seq x y z
N MET A 1 -11.33 9.87 23.58
CA MET A 1 -10.93 9.05 22.43
C MET A 1 -9.43 9.25 22.22
N ASN A 2 -8.61 8.20 22.30
CA ASN A 2 -7.17 8.32 22.07
C ASN A 2 -6.94 8.79 20.62
N GLY A 3 -6.11 9.82 20.41
CA GLY A 3 -5.89 10.43 19.09
C GLY A 3 -5.48 9.45 17.98
N TRP A 4 -4.96 8.28 18.37
CA TRP A 4 -4.63 7.16 17.48
C TRP A 4 -5.85 6.48 16.82
N ALA A 5 -7.00 6.41 17.50
CA ALA A 5 -8.24 5.87 16.93
C ALA A 5 -8.82 6.79 15.85
N LEU A 6 -8.67 8.12 16.01
CA LEU A 6 -9.00 9.10 14.96
C LEU A 6 -8.07 8.98 13.76
N LYS A 7 -6.76 8.78 13.96
CA LYS A 7 -5.82 8.58 12.83
C LYS A 7 -6.21 7.39 11.95
N GLY A 8 -6.56 6.23 12.53
CA GLY A 8 -6.99 5.07 11.75
C GLY A 8 -8.23 5.33 10.88
N GLN A 9 -9.14 6.20 11.33
CA GLN A 9 -10.33 6.62 10.58
C GLN A 9 -10.05 7.60 9.44
N ILE A 10 -8.88 8.24 9.44
CA ILE A 10 -8.44 9.10 8.34
C ILE A 10 -7.94 8.22 7.18
N TRP A 11 -7.16 7.18 7.49
CA TRP A 11 -6.52 6.32 6.50
C TRP A 11 -7.46 5.31 5.81
N GLN A 12 -8.65 5.05 6.36
CA GLN A 12 -9.70 4.27 5.68
C GLN A 12 -10.34 5.02 4.49
N GLY A 13 -10.06 6.33 4.36
CA GLY A 13 -10.63 7.20 3.34
C GLY A 13 -12.03 7.73 3.66
N GLN A 14 -12.47 8.69 2.85
CA GLN A 14 -13.80 9.31 2.95
C GLN A 14 -14.40 9.65 1.58
N TRP A 15 -15.71 9.87 1.53
CA TRP A 15 -16.48 10.10 0.29
C TRP A 15 -17.35 11.35 0.31
N HIS A 16 -17.32 12.14 1.38
CA HIS A 16 -18.22 13.28 1.57
C HIS A 16 -17.59 14.62 1.16
N ARG A 17 -16.26 14.71 1.04
CA ARG A 17 -15.54 15.93 0.63
C ARG A 17 -14.54 15.63 -0.47
N SER A 18 -14.86 16.03 -1.69
CA SER A 18 -14.00 15.79 -2.87
C SER A 18 -12.63 16.46 -2.82
N ASP A 19 -12.50 17.51 -2.01
CA ASP A 19 -11.28 18.26 -1.73
C ASP A 19 -10.62 17.85 -0.40
N GLY A 20 -11.15 16.83 0.27
CA GLY A 20 -10.69 16.36 1.56
C GLY A 20 -9.52 15.39 1.46
N PHE A 21 -8.85 15.20 2.59
CA PHE A 21 -7.79 14.20 2.74
C PHE A 21 -8.34 12.78 2.50
N MET A 22 -7.58 11.92 1.81
CA MET A 22 -7.94 10.52 1.48
C MET A 22 -9.34 10.36 0.84
N TYR A 23 -9.73 11.28 -0.06
CA TYR A 23 -10.98 11.17 -0.79
C TYR A 23 -11.00 9.99 -1.77
N GLY A 24 -11.97 9.09 -1.64
CA GLY A 24 -12.05 7.84 -2.42
C GLY A 24 -12.75 7.94 -3.78
N GLY A 25 -13.25 9.11 -4.18
CA GLY A 25 -14.00 9.30 -5.44
C GLY A 25 -15.45 8.81 -5.39
N GLN A 26 -16.31 9.25 -6.32
CA GLN A 26 -17.74 8.88 -6.33
C GLN A 26 -18.02 7.55 -7.07
N ALA A 27 -17.06 7.05 -7.82
CA ALA A 27 -17.15 5.85 -8.63
C ALA A 27 -15.74 5.22 -8.77
N PRO A 28 -15.63 3.96 -9.20
CA PRO A 28 -14.34 3.35 -9.51
C PRO A 28 -13.52 4.23 -10.47
N SER A 29 -12.26 4.49 -10.13
CA SER A 29 -11.33 5.21 -11.00
C SER A 29 -11.03 4.40 -12.26
N TRP A 30 -10.53 5.07 -13.30
CA TRP A 30 -10.03 4.39 -14.51
C TRP A 30 -9.03 3.27 -14.20
N SER A 31 -8.13 3.48 -13.23
CA SER A 31 -7.13 2.48 -12.83
C SER A 31 -7.78 1.26 -12.18
N ASN A 32 -8.81 1.45 -11.35
CA ASN A 32 -9.56 0.33 -10.76
C ASN A 32 -10.27 -0.50 -11.83
N ILE A 33 -10.97 0.16 -12.77
CA ILE A 33 -11.67 -0.50 -13.88
C ILE A 33 -10.67 -1.28 -14.75
N THR A 34 -9.53 -0.66 -15.07
CA THR A 34 -8.48 -1.27 -15.88
C THR A 34 -7.87 -2.49 -15.18
N PHE A 35 -7.54 -2.38 -13.89
CA PHE A 35 -7.00 -3.49 -13.12
C PHE A 35 -7.96 -4.68 -13.07
N ARG A 36 -9.24 -4.44 -12.78
CA ARG A 36 -10.26 -5.50 -12.77
C ARG A 36 -10.40 -6.18 -14.12
N ARG A 37 -10.34 -5.42 -15.22
CA ARG A 37 -10.33 -5.98 -16.57
C ARG A 37 -9.12 -6.89 -16.78
N ILE A 38 -7.91 -6.46 -16.39
CA ILE A 38 -6.68 -7.26 -16.49
C ILE A 38 -6.84 -8.58 -15.71
N VAL A 39 -7.34 -8.52 -14.47
CA VAL A 39 -7.58 -9.71 -13.65
C VAL A 39 -8.56 -10.66 -14.33
N ARG A 40 -9.69 -10.16 -14.82
CA ARG A 40 -10.69 -10.98 -15.51
C ARG A 40 -10.14 -11.64 -16.77
N GLU A 41 -9.39 -10.90 -17.58
CA GLU A 41 -8.89 -11.40 -18.86
C GLU A 41 -7.72 -12.38 -18.66
N HIS A 42 -6.70 -11.97 -17.92
CA HIS A 42 -5.44 -12.71 -17.83
C HIS A 42 -5.42 -13.79 -16.74
N LEU A 43 -6.26 -13.65 -15.70
CA LEU A 43 -6.32 -14.63 -14.60
C LEU A 43 -7.60 -15.49 -14.66
N SER A 44 -8.33 -15.46 -15.78
CA SER A 44 -9.62 -16.16 -16.00
C SER A 44 -9.59 -17.67 -15.70
N ARG A 45 -8.42 -18.30 -15.83
CA ARG A 45 -8.23 -19.75 -15.62
C ARG A 45 -7.34 -20.07 -14.42
N ALA A 46 -6.89 -19.05 -13.69
CA ALA A 46 -6.06 -19.26 -12.50
C ALA A 46 -6.91 -19.82 -11.36
N SER A 47 -6.46 -20.95 -10.79
CA SER A 47 -6.96 -21.53 -9.55
C SER A 47 -6.18 -21.07 -8.32
N THR A 48 -4.95 -20.59 -8.53
CA THR A 48 -4.07 -20.02 -7.51
C THR A 48 -3.48 -18.72 -8.04
N ILE A 49 -3.49 -17.67 -7.23
CA ILE A 49 -2.99 -16.34 -7.60
C ILE A 49 -2.09 -15.84 -6.46
N GLY A 50 -0.82 -15.65 -6.79
CA GLY A 50 0.12 -14.87 -5.98
C GLY A 50 0.11 -13.41 -6.41
N PHE A 51 0.19 -12.49 -5.45
CA PHE A 51 0.33 -11.07 -5.75
C PHE A 51 1.34 -10.37 -4.83
N ILE A 52 1.99 -9.35 -5.38
CA ILE A 52 2.68 -8.31 -4.64
C ILE A 52 2.05 -6.97 -5.04
N ASP A 53 1.70 -6.18 -4.04
CA ASP A 53 1.28 -4.78 -4.20
C ASP A 53 2.39 -3.88 -3.65
N TRP A 54 3.08 -3.14 -4.54
CA TRP A 54 4.29 -2.39 -4.20
C TRP A 54 3.97 -0.99 -3.66
N HIS A 55 4.51 -0.68 -2.49
CA HIS A 55 4.34 0.60 -1.82
C HIS A 55 5.68 1.08 -1.21
N THR A 56 5.68 2.35 -0.88
CA THR A 56 6.81 3.07 -0.27
C THR A 56 6.25 3.97 0.80
N GLY A 57 6.84 3.95 1.98
CA GLY A 57 6.40 4.79 3.08
C GLY A 57 6.54 4.08 4.41
N ILE A 58 5.72 3.05 4.65
CA ILE A 58 5.62 2.42 5.96
C ILE A 58 6.91 1.67 6.32
N GLY A 59 7.43 1.93 7.52
CA GLY A 59 8.64 1.30 8.06
C GLY A 59 9.68 2.33 8.46
N GLN A 60 10.80 1.88 9.03
CA GLN A 60 12.00 2.71 9.13
C GLN A 60 12.62 2.92 7.75
N PHE A 61 13.48 3.93 7.60
CA PHE A 61 14.18 4.16 6.34
C PHE A 61 14.96 2.90 5.88
N GLY A 62 14.60 2.34 4.74
CA GLY A 62 15.18 1.11 4.21
C GLY A 62 14.70 -0.19 4.87
N GLU A 63 13.70 -0.14 5.76
CA GLU A 63 13.02 -1.34 6.24
C GLU A 63 12.08 -1.87 5.16
N ILE A 64 12.03 -3.20 4.99
CA ILE A 64 11.05 -3.85 4.13
C ILE A 64 9.94 -4.42 5.02
N VAL A 65 8.75 -3.82 4.94
CA VAL A 65 7.58 -4.23 5.71
C VAL A 65 6.62 -5.00 4.82
N HIS A 66 6.18 -6.16 5.31
CA HIS A 66 5.21 -7.01 4.61
C HIS A 66 3.87 -6.91 5.33
N LEU A 67 2.86 -6.39 4.64
CA LEU A 67 1.51 -6.27 5.16
C LEU A 67 0.62 -7.32 4.52
N ILE A 68 0.49 -8.46 5.23
CA ILE A 68 -0.45 -9.51 4.85
C ILE A 68 -1.84 -9.07 5.29
N LEU A 69 -2.71 -8.82 4.31
CA LEU A 69 -4.02 -8.23 4.58
C LEU A 69 -5.11 -9.26 4.89
N ASP A 70 -4.79 -10.54 4.77
CA ASP A 70 -5.67 -11.65 5.10
C ASP A 70 -5.85 -11.84 6.60
N VAL A 71 -6.91 -12.55 6.98
CA VAL A 71 -7.21 -12.84 8.38
C VAL A 71 -6.05 -13.64 8.98
N PRO A 72 -5.46 -13.21 10.12
CA PRO A 72 -4.38 -13.96 10.77
C PRO A 72 -4.76 -15.43 10.97
N GLY A 73 -3.87 -16.34 10.54
CA GLY A 73 -4.07 -17.80 10.66
C GLY A 73 -4.90 -18.46 9.56
N SER A 74 -5.55 -17.69 8.66
CA SER A 74 -6.19 -18.24 7.45
C SER A 74 -5.20 -19.02 6.57
N GLU A 75 -5.71 -19.85 5.65
CA GLU A 75 -4.87 -20.59 4.69
C GLU A 75 -4.04 -19.61 3.84
N GLU A 76 -4.67 -18.53 3.36
CA GLU A 76 -4.06 -17.48 2.57
C GLU A 76 -2.97 -16.73 3.35
N HIS A 77 -3.25 -16.40 4.62
CA HIS A 77 -2.26 -15.75 5.49
C HIS A 77 -1.05 -16.66 5.73
N ARG A 78 -1.27 -17.96 5.95
CA ARG A 78 -0.17 -18.92 6.15
C ARG A 78 0.65 -19.12 4.87
N ALA A 79 0.00 -19.23 3.72
CA ALA A 79 0.67 -19.30 2.42
C ALA A 79 1.53 -18.05 2.18
N ALA A 80 0.96 -16.85 2.33
CA ALA A 80 1.68 -15.59 2.17
C ALA A 80 2.85 -15.44 3.16
N SER A 81 2.65 -15.82 4.43
CA SER A 81 3.72 -15.75 5.44
C SER A 81 4.88 -16.70 5.12
N GLY A 82 4.57 -17.86 4.53
CA GLY A 82 5.55 -18.86 4.13
C GLY A 82 6.53 -18.38 3.07
N TRP A 83 6.05 -17.66 2.04
CA TRP A 83 6.89 -17.20 0.91
C TRP A 83 8.09 -16.36 1.32
N TRP A 84 7.91 -15.47 2.28
CA TRP A 84 8.98 -14.58 2.75
C TRP A 84 9.60 -15.04 4.08
N ALA A 85 9.31 -16.28 4.50
CA ALA A 85 9.70 -16.86 5.78
C ALA A 85 9.44 -15.90 6.95
N LEU A 86 8.34 -15.15 6.87
CA LEU A 86 8.01 -14.16 7.87
C LEU A 86 7.49 -14.90 9.10
N ALA A 87 8.13 -14.66 10.24
CA ALA A 87 7.42 -14.85 11.50
C ALA A 87 6.13 -14.02 11.41
N THR A 88 4.99 -14.61 11.75
CA THR A 88 3.71 -13.91 11.78
C THR A 88 3.79 -12.77 12.80
N LYS A 89 4.28 -11.60 12.39
CA LYS A 89 4.21 -10.37 13.19
C LYS A 89 2.73 -10.00 13.20
N GLY A 90 2.12 -10.00 14.38
CA GLY A 90 0.73 -9.56 14.55
C GLY A 90 0.57 -8.07 14.21
N ASP A 91 -0.53 -7.47 14.66
CA ASP A 91 -0.90 -6.08 14.38
C ASP A 91 0.17 -5.01 14.76
N SER A 92 1.26 -5.40 15.44
CA SER A 92 2.40 -4.55 15.79
C SER A 92 3.17 -3.97 14.59
N ALA A 93 2.96 -4.50 13.38
CA ALA A 93 3.47 -3.88 12.15
C ALA A 93 2.76 -2.55 11.84
N PHE A 94 1.53 -2.36 12.32
CA PHE A 94 0.81 -1.10 12.20
C PHE A 94 1.08 -0.23 13.43
N LYS A 95 1.70 0.93 13.23
CA LYS A 95 2.05 1.87 14.32
C LYS A 95 0.83 2.40 15.08
N THR A 96 -0.38 2.30 14.52
CA THR A 96 -1.66 2.59 15.19
C THR A 96 -2.09 1.50 16.19
N GLY A 97 -1.38 0.36 16.24
CA GLY A 97 -1.73 -0.81 17.06
C GLY A 97 -2.94 -1.60 16.57
N VAL A 98 -3.65 -1.08 15.55
CA VAL A 98 -4.78 -1.72 14.87
C VAL A 98 -4.66 -1.40 13.39
N LYS A 99 -4.71 -2.43 12.55
CA LYS A 99 -4.79 -2.30 11.10
C LYS A 99 -6.01 -1.45 10.68
N PRO A 100 -5.83 -0.34 9.94
CA PRO A 100 -6.96 0.40 9.39
C PRO A 100 -7.84 -0.51 8.52
N LYS A 101 -9.15 -0.27 8.53
CA LYS A 101 -10.09 -0.95 7.62
C LYS A 101 -9.96 -0.35 6.22
N TYR A 102 -8.83 -0.60 5.57
CA TYR A 102 -8.56 -0.12 4.22
C TYR A 102 -9.68 -0.54 3.26
N ARG A 103 -10.04 0.39 2.37
CA ARG A 103 -11.05 0.19 1.32
C ARG A 103 -10.37 0.43 -0.02
N GLY A 104 -10.76 -0.34 -1.03
CA GLY A 104 -10.18 -0.21 -2.37
C GLY A 104 -8.84 -0.94 -2.56
N LEU A 105 -8.54 -1.93 -1.71
CA LEU A 105 -7.33 -2.74 -1.81
C LEU A 105 -7.31 -3.57 -3.11
N LEU A 106 -6.15 -3.70 -3.75
CA LEU A 106 -6.00 -4.54 -4.95
C LEU A 106 -6.34 -6.00 -4.67
N CYS A 107 -5.93 -6.54 -3.52
CA CYS A 107 -6.25 -7.91 -3.13
C CYS A 107 -7.76 -8.17 -3.03
N GLN A 108 -8.55 -7.18 -2.59
CA GLN A 108 -10.01 -7.27 -2.57
C GLN A 108 -10.58 -7.31 -3.99
N ALA A 109 -10.03 -6.50 -4.91
CA ALA A 109 -10.44 -6.55 -6.31
C ALA A 109 -10.13 -7.92 -6.94
N ILE A 110 -8.95 -8.50 -6.69
CA ILE A 110 -8.62 -9.85 -7.17
C ILE A 110 -9.63 -10.88 -6.64
N ARG A 111 -9.92 -10.88 -5.33
CA ARG A 111 -10.89 -11.81 -4.72
C ARG A 111 -12.30 -11.68 -5.32
N GLN A 112 -12.72 -10.45 -5.63
CA GLN A 112 -14.03 -10.21 -6.22
C GLN A 112 -14.11 -10.69 -7.67
N GLU A 113 -13.06 -10.48 -8.46
CA GLU A 113 -13.04 -10.95 -9.85
C GLU A 113 -12.80 -12.46 -9.96
N ARG A 114 -12.14 -13.06 -8.95
CA ARG A 114 -11.72 -14.47 -8.92
C ARG A 114 -12.12 -15.14 -7.59
N PRO A 115 -13.43 -15.30 -7.31
CA PRO A 115 -13.90 -15.84 -6.03
C PRO A 115 -13.51 -17.31 -5.80
N ASP A 116 -13.30 -18.08 -6.87
CA ASP A 116 -12.96 -19.51 -6.80
C ASP A 116 -11.44 -19.77 -6.74
N ALA A 117 -10.62 -18.72 -6.86
CA ALA A 117 -9.16 -18.86 -6.82
C ALA A 117 -8.63 -18.73 -5.39
N ARG A 118 -7.63 -19.54 -5.05
CA ARG A 118 -6.82 -19.34 -3.84
C ARG A 118 -5.91 -18.14 -4.06
N ILE A 119 -6.01 -17.13 -3.19
CA ILE A 119 -5.28 -15.86 -3.37
C ILE A 119 -4.44 -15.59 -2.13
N ALA A 120 -3.13 -15.53 -2.31
CA ALA A 120 -2.17 -15.18 -1.26
C ALA A 120 -1.22 -14.10 -1.76
N GLY A 121 -0.70 -13.27 -0.85
CA GLY A 121 0.18 -12.17 -1.20
C GLY A 121 0.28 -11.14 -0.09
N ALA A 122 0.98 -10.06 -0.40
CA ALA A 122 1.18 -8.98 0.55
C ALA A 122 1.26 -7.63 -0.17
N VAL A 123 0.92 -6.58 0.58
CA VAL A 123 1.44 -5.25 0.31
C VAL A 123 2.89 -5.23 0.83
N ILE A 124 3.82 -4.82 -0.03
CA ILE A 124 5.24 -4.69 0.32
C ILE A 124 5.57 -3.21 0.38
N GLU A 125 6.02 -2.77 1.53
CA GLU A 125 6.40 -1.39 1.81
C GLU A 125 7.91 -1.29 1.95
N PHE A 126 8.52 -0.41 1.18
CA PHE A 126 9.88 0.06 1.47
C PHE A 126 9.79 1.34 2.28
N GLY A 127 10.22 1.30 3.53
CA GLY A 127 10.14 2.45 4.42
C GLY A 127 11.01 3.60 3.93
N THR A 128 10.44 4.81 3.93
CA THR A 128 11.09 6.00 3.35
C THR A 128 11.21 7.18 4.32
N ALA A 129 10.31 7.31 5.28
CA ALA A 129 10.26 8.45 6.18
C ALA A 129 9.47 8.11 7.44
N ASP A 130 9.55 8.95 8.47
CA ASP A 130 8.70 8.77 9.65
C ASP A 130 7.23 9.11 9.36
N ASP A 131 6.33 8.66 10.25
CA ASP A 131 4.87 8.81 10.07
C ASP A 131 4.44 10.28 9.97
N TYR A 132 5.15 11.17 10.67
CA TYR A 132 4.82 12.58 10.65
C TYR A 132 5.19 13.18 9.29
N GLN A 133 6.35 12.82 8.75
CA GLN A 133 6.79 13.24 7.43
C GLN A 133 5.85 12.72 6.32
N LEU A 134 5.46 11.44 6.38
CA LEU A 134 4.50 10.86 5.43
C LEU A 134 3.16 11.61 5.49
N PHE A 135 2.57 11.72 6.68
CA PHE A 135 1.29 12.39 6.88
C PHE A 135 1.33 13.87 6.46
N ARG A 136 2.42 14.58 6.80
CA ARG A 136 2.64 15.96 6.38
C ARG A 136 2.77 16.06 4.86
N GLY A 137 3.48 15.13 4.23
CA GLY A 137 3.62 15.05 2.78
C GLY A 137 2.26 14.93 2.09
N ASP A 138 1.41 14.03 2.56
CA ASP A 138 0.07 13.84 2.00
C ASP A 138 -0.81 15.08 2.18
N LEU A 139 -0.71 15.78 3.32
CA LEU A 139 -1.41 17.04 3.53
C LEU A 139 -0.92 18.13 2.59
N ILE A 140 0.39 18.19 2.32
CA ILE A 140 0.99 19.10 1.35
C ILE A 140 0.51 18.77 -0.07
N ASP A 141 0.48 17.50 -0.51
CA ASP A 141 -0.04 17.15 -1.85
C ASP A 141 -1.49 17.57 -2.02
N ARG A 142 -2.34 17.27 -1.01
CA ARG A 142 -3.73 17.72 -0.98
C ARG A 142 -3.80 19.25 -1.14
N TRP A 143 -3.08 19.98 -0.30
CA TRP A 143 -3.10 21.46 -0.33
C TRP A 143 -2.62 22.00 -1.68
N LEU A 144 -1.50 21.51 -2.21
CA LEU A 144 -0.97 21.91 -3.53
C LEU A 144 -1.97 21.64 -4.67
N ARG A 145 -2.81 20.61 -4.54
CA ARG A 145 -3.82 20.26 -5.55
C ARG A 145 -4.99 21.24 -5.60
N PHE A 146 -5.48 21.69 -4.45
CA PHE A 146 -6.74 22.44 -4.35
C PHE A 146 -6.57 23.93 -4.04
N GLU A 147 -5.49 24.31 -3.35
CA GLU A 147 -5.33 25.64 -2.75
C GLU A 147 -3.97 26.25 -3.12
N GLY A 148 -2.89 25.46 -3.03
CA GLY A 148 -1.50 25.92 -3.09
C GLY A 148 -0.83 25.87 -4.45
N ARG A 149 -1.58 25.76 -5.55
CA ARG A 149 -0.99 25.60 -6.89
C ARG A 149 -0.04 26.73 -7.27
N ASP A 150 -0.45 27.97 -6.98
CA ASP A 150 0.28 29.19 -7.37
C ASP A 150 1.16 29.73 -6.22
N HIS A 151 1.34 28.95 -5.15
CA HIS A 151 2.23 29.34 -4.06
C HIS A 151 3.68 29.40 -4.54
N PRO A 152 4.49 30.40 -4.11
CA PRO A 152 5.89 30.53 -4.53
C PRO A 152 6.71 29.24 -4.35
N ASP A 153 6.48 28.52 -3.25
CA ASP A 153 7.21 27.30 -2.91
C ASP A 153 6.59 26.00 -3.47
N ALA A 154 5.53 26.09 -4.30
CA ALA A 154 4.76 24.91 -4.74
C ALA A 154 5.64 23.83 -5.40
N LYS A 155 6.65 24.25 -6.16
CA LYS A 155 7.61 23.35 -6.82
C LYS A 155 8.50 22.62 -5.82
N GLU A 156 9.00 23.34 -4.82
CA GLU A 156 9.87 22.77 -3.77
C GLU A 156 9.09 21.80 -2.89
N LEU A 157 7.89 22.20 -2.45
CA LEU A 157 7.00 21.36 -1.64
C LEU A 157 6.62 20.08 -2.38
N ARG A 158 6.33 20.17 -3.69
CA ARG A 158 6.09 18.98 -4.52
C ARG A 158 7.32 18.09 -4.62
N ALA A 159 8.50 18.67 -4.83
CA ALA A 159 9.74 17.90 -4.90
C ALA A 159 10.06 17.19 -3.57
N ALA A 160 9.83 17.86 -2.43
CA ALA A 160 10.00 17.26 -1.11
C ALA A 160 9.03 16.10 -0.87
N HIS A 161 7.76 16.24 -1.27
CA HIS A 161 6.80 15.13 -1.16
C HIS A 161 7.18 13.94 -2.06
N VAL A 162 7.60 14.21 -3.31
CA VAL A 162 8.10 13.14 -4.20
C VAL A 162 9.31 12.43 -3.60
N ASP A 163 10.23 13.14 -2.95
CA ASP A 163 11.39 12.55 -2.28
C ASP A 163 10.99 11.70 -1.07
N ILE A 164 9.91 12.06 -0.36
CA ILE A 164 9.34 11.23 0.71
C ILE A 164 8.76 9.92 0.14
N CYS A 165 8.11 9.96 -1.02
CA CYS A 165 7.56 8.74 -1.65
C CYS A 165 8.63 7.92 -2.39
N CYS A 166 9.63 8.57 -2.99
CA CYS A 166 10.66 7.92 -3.78
C CYS A 166 12.02 8.60 -3.50
N PRO A 167 12.68 8.24 -2.38
CA PRO A 167 13.92 8.87 -1.94
C PRO A 167 14.97 8.93 -3.05
N ARG A 168 15.60 10.10 -3.20
CA ARG A 168 16.79 10.28 -4.07
C ARG A 168 18.04 9.64 -3.49
N ASP A 169 18.02 9.30 -2.20
CA ASP A 169 19.11 8.61 -1.53
C ASP A 169 19.49 7.32 -2.28
N ILE A 170 20.76 7.24 -2.67
CA ILE A 170 21.23 6.13 -3.51
C ILE A 170 21.29 4.81 -2.75
N SER A 171 21.48 4.84 -1.43
CA SER A 171 21.51 3.62 -0.62
C SER A 171 20.12 2.97 -0.57
N TRP A 172 19.07 3.79 -0.43
CA TRP A 172 17.69 3.32 -0.48
C TRP A 172 17.32 2.78 -1.87
N ARG A 173 17.69 3.49 -2.95
CA ARG A 173 17.41 3.01 -4.31
C ARG A 173 18.09 1.69 -4.62
N ARG A 174 19.37 1.55 -4.25
CA ARG A 174 20.12 0.30 -4.39
C ARG A 174 19.51 -0.84 -3.57
N LEU A 175 18.99 -0.55 -2.38
CA LEU A 175 18.27 -1.53 -1.59
C LEU A 175 17.01 -2.02 -2.35
N VAL A 176 16.20 -1.11 -2.88
CA VAL A 176 15.00 -1.48 -3.65
C VAL A 176 15.38 -2.31 -4.88
N GLU A 177 16.38 -1.87 -5.65
CA GLU A 177 16.88 -2.60 -6.82
C GLU A 177 17.41 -3.99 -6.48
N ALA A 178 18.11 -4.13 -5.35
CA ALA A 178 18.68 -5.41 -4.93
C ALA A 178 17.63 -6.35 -4.30
N ARG A 179 16.64 -5.83 -3.60
CA ARG A 179 15.69 -6.64 -2.81
C ARG A 179 14.36 -6.89 -3.52
N GLY A 180 13.89 -5.96 -4.35
CA GLY A 180 12.64 -6.09 -5.09
C GLY A 180 12.59 -7.38 -5.94
N PRO A 181 13.58 -7.65 -6.80
CA PRO A 181 13.63 -8.88 -7.60
C PRO A 181 13.60 -10.15 -6.75
N VAL A 182 14.35 -10.18 -5.63
CA VAL A 182 14.37 -11.34 -4.72
C VAL A 182 12.99 -11.64 -4.16
N LEU A 183 12.22 -10.61 -3.80
CA LEU A 183 10.85 -10.78 -3.30
C LEU A 183 9.90 -11.29 -4.40
N MET A 184 10.10 -10.89 -5.65
CA MET A 184 9.37 -11.43 -6.80
C MET A 184 9.72 -12.90 -7.06
N ASP A 185 11.00 -13.24 -7.01
CA ASP A 185 11.46 -14.62 -7.19
C ASP A 185 10.90 -15.53 -6.10
N GLN A 186 10.83 -15.04 -4.85
CA GLN A 186 10.21 -15.75 -3.74
C GLN A 186 8.71 -15.98 -3.95
N LEU A 187 7.99 -14.99 -4.49
CA LEU A 187 6.57 -15.16 -4.88
C LEU A 187 6.42 -16.20 -6.00
N LEU A 188 7.27 -16.12 -7.02
CA LEU A 188 7.20 -16.97 -8.22
C LEU A 188 7.65 -18.41 -7.97
N ALA A 189 8.56 -18.63 -7.02
CA ALA A 189 8.93 -19.96 -6.54
C ALA A 189 7.72 -20.73 -5.98
N GLY A 190 6.65 -20.01 -5.64
CA GLY A 190 5.39 -20.59 -5.25
C GLY A 190 5.41 -21.12 -3.83
N TRP A 191 4.26 -21.69 -3.45
CA TRP A 191 4.12 -22.44 -2.21
C TRP A 191 4.61 -23.87 -2.40
#